data_AF-A0A955VYL4-F1
#
_entry.id   AF-A0A955VYL4-F1
#
_cell.length_a   1.000
_cell.length_b   1.000
_cell.length_c   1.000
_cell.angle_alpha   90.00
_cell.angle_beta   90.00
_cell.angle_gamma   90.00
#
_symmetry.space_group_name_H-M   'P 1'
#
loop_
_entity.id
_entity.type
_entity.pdbx_description
1 polymer ?
#
loop_
_entity_poly.entity_id
_entity_poly.type
_entity_poly.pdbx_seq_one_letter_code
_entity_poly.pdbx_strand_id
1 'polypeptide(L)' 'MAKTYQLDELAKLLRYSKAYVKMNLKKFPEYQVGQPIPEELAGKVADLLSREWPPPANA' A
#
# COMPACT_ATOMS: atom_id res chain seq x y z
N MET A 1 6.27 10.79 -12.80
CA MET A 1 7.10 10.31 -11.67
C MET A 1 6.32 9.21 -10.98
N ALA A 2 6.80 7.97 -11.00
CA ALA A 2 6.10 6.86 -10.33
C ALA A 2 6.15 7.10 -8.81
N LYS A 3 5.00 7.26 -8.16
CA LYS A 3 4.94 7.35 -6.70
C LYS A 3 5.22 5.96 -6.12
N THR A 4 6.08 5.92 -5.11
CA THR A 4 6.34 4.72 -4.34
C THR A 4 6.15 5.03 -2.87
N TYR A 5 5.66 4.05 -2.11
CA TYR A 5 5.27 4.20 -0.71
C TYR A 5 6.08 3.24 0.15
N GLN A 6 6.53 3.68 1.32
CA GLN A 6 7.01 2.73 2.32
C GLN A 6 5.83 1.97 2.93
N LEU A 7 6.07 0.75 3.42
CA LEU A 7 5.05 -0.05 4.12
C LEU A 7 4.40 0.73 5.27
N ASP A 8 5.21 1.53 5.97
CA ASP A 8 4.78 2.39 7.08
C ASP A 8 3.77 3.44 6.63
N GLU A 9 4.08 4.12 5.53
CA GLU A 9 3.25 5.17 4.94
C GLU A 9 1.97 4.58 4.38
N LEU A 10 2.07 3.49 3.63
CA LEU A 10 0.90 2.80 3.10
C LEU A 10 -0.02 2.32 4.21
N ALA A 11 0.53 1.78 5.31
CA ALA A 11 -0.26 1.37 6.46
C ALA A 11 -1.03 2.54 7.10
N LYS A 12 -0.40 3.72 7.21
CA LYS A 12 -1.05 4.94 7.70
C LYS A 12 -2.16 5.42 6.76
N LEU A 13 -1.90 5.44 5.46
CA LEU A 13 -2.87 5.85 4.44
C LEU A 13 -4.10 4.95 4.43
N LEU A 14 -3.88 3.64 4.53
CA LEU A 14 -4.97 2.65 4.56
C LEU A 14 -5.63 2.53 5.94
N ARG A 15 -5.13 3.24 6.96
CA ARG A 15 -5.58 3.20 8.36
C ARG A 15 -5.59 1.78 8.92
N TYR A 16 -4.53 1.02 8.64
CA TYR A 16 -4.34 -0.34 9.12
C TYR A 16 -2.97 -0.53 9.79
N SER A 17 -2.79 -1.65 10.48
CA SER A 17 -1.49 -2.01 11.03
C SER A 17 -0.53 -2.45 9.91
N LYS A 18 0.76 -2.16 10.09
CA LYS A 18 1.82 -2.59 9.15
C LYS A 18 1.79 -4.10 8.90
N ALA A 19 1.52 -4.89 9.95
CA ALA A 19 1.41 -6.34 9.86
C ALA A 19 0.26 -6.77 8.94
N TYR A 20 -0.90 -6.14 9.06
CA TYR A 20 -2.07 -6.44 8.25
C TYR A 20 -1.88 -6.05 6.78
N VAL A 21 -1.33 -4.85 6.54
CA VAL A 21 -1.00 -4.40 5.17
C VAL A 21 0.08 -5.28 4.56
N LYS A 22 1.14 -5.65 5.31
CA LYS A 22 2.18 -6.59 4.87
C LYS A 22 1.61 -7.96 4.52
N MET A 23 0.66 -8.47 5.30
CA MET A 23 0.03 -9.76 5.03
C MET A 23 -0.73 -9.75 3.70
N ASN A 24 -1.40 -8.65 3.38
CA ASN A 24 -2.11 -8.49 2.11
C ASN A 24 -1.16 -8.21 0.94
N LEU A 25 -0.12 -7.39 1.13
CA LEU A 25 0.96 -7.17 0.16
C LEU A 25 1.63 -8.48 -0.25
N LYS A 26 1.89 -9.39 0.71
CA LYS A 26 2.47 -10.72 0.44
C LYS A 26 1.63 -11.60 -0.47
N LYS A 27 0.35 -11.29 -0.69
CA LYS A 27 -0.50 -12.02 -1.66
C LYS A 27 -0.18 -11.63 -3.10
N PHE A 28 0.51 -10.51 -3.31
CA PHE A 28 0.89 -10.03 -4.63
C PHE A 28 2.33 -10.46 -4.94
N PRO A 29 2.59 -11.06 -6.12
CA PRO A 29 3.93 -11.50 -6.51
C PRO A 29 4.90 -10.33 -6.72
N GLU A 30 4.37 -9.13 -6.95
CA GLU A 30 5.13 -7.89 -7.16
C GLU A 30 5.72 -7.33 -5.86
N TYR A 31 5.23 -7.78 -4.70
CA TYR A 31 5.71 -7.28 -3.41
C TYR A 31 7.06 -7.87 -3.03
N GLN A 32 8.06 -7.00 -2.86
CA GLN A 32 9.36 -7.37 -2.30
C GLN A 32 9.54 -6.80 -0.89
N VAL A 33 9.93 -7.66 0.05
CA VAL A 33 10.14 -7.24 1.44
C VAL A 33 11.33 -6.28 1.52
N GLY A 34 11.09 -5.08 2.06
CA GLY A 34 12.13 -4.05 2.19
C GLY A 34 12.30 -3.15 0.96
N GLN A 35 11.58 -3.43 -0.13
CA GLN A 35 11.51 -2.53 -1.28
C GLN A 35 10.34 -1.55 -1.13
N PRO A 36 10.44 -0.36 -1.74
CA PRO A 36 9.34 0.59 -1.81
C PRO A 36 8.18 0.00 -2.65
N ILE A 37 6.95 0.27 -2.22
CA ILE A 37 5.72 -0.26 -2.82
C ILE A 37 5.28 0.70 -3.93
N PRO A 38 5.23 0.26 -5.20
CA PRO A 38 4.76 1.12 -6.28
C PRO A 38 3.27 1.45 -6.09
N GLU A 39 2.85 2.62 -6.59
CA GLU A 39 1.47 3.10 -6.52
C GLU A 39 0.45 2.08 -7.05
N GLU A 40 0.80 1.34 -8.11
CA GLU A 40 -0.04 0.29 -8.67
C GLU A 40 -0.32 -0.82 -7.63
N LEU A 41 0.73 -1.28 -6.93
CA LEU A 41 0.60 -2.30 -5.90
C LEU A 41 -0.14 -1.76 -4.66
N ALA A 42 0.11 -0.50 -4.30
CA ALA A 42 -0.61 0.18 -3.23
C ALA A 42 -2.12 0.26 -3.52
N GLY A 43 -2.50 0.57 -4.75
CA GLY A 43 -3.89 0.58 -5.21
C GLY A 43 -4.54 -0.80 -5.19
N LYS A 44 -3.84 -1.85 -5.66
CA LYS A 44 -4.32 -3.23 -5.58
C LYS A 44 -4.59 -3.68 -4.13
N VAL A 45 -3.69 -3.32 -3.21
CA VAL A 45 -3.88 -3.62 -1.78
C VAL A 45 -5.03 -2.81 -1.19
N ALA A 46 -5.17 -1.54 -1.57
CA ALA A 46 -6.26 -0.70 -1.09
C ALA A 46 -7.62 -1.24 -1.55
N ASP A 47 -7.75 -1.62 -2.81
CA ASP A 47 -8.93 -2.27 -3.39
C ASP A 47 -9.27 -3.58 -2.66
N LEU A 48 -8.26 -4.43 -2.45
CA LEU A 48 -8.40 -5.67 -1.67
C LEU A 48 -8.89 -5.42 -0.23
N LEU A 49 -8.52 -4.28 0.35
CA LEU A 49 -8.92 -3.86 1.69
C LEU A 49 -10.21 -3.02 1.70
N SER A 50 -10.86 -2.87 0.53
CA SER A 50 -12.04 -2.02 0.32
C SER A 50 -11.84 -0.60 0.88
N ARG A 51 -10.66 -0.03 0.65
CA ARG A 51 -10.31 1.34 1.02
C ARG A 51 -10.36 2.24 -0.20
N GLU A 52 -10.74 3.49 0.06
CA GLU A 52 -10.68 4.55 -0.94
C GLU A 52 -9.23 4.78 -1.37
N TRP A 53 -8.99 4.67 -2.68
CA TRP A 53 -7.70 4.87 -3.31
C TRP A 53 -7.91 5.53 -4.68
N PRO A 54 -7.06 6.49 -5.10
CA PRO A 54 -5.87 7.01 -4.42
C PRO A 54 -6.18 7.83 -3.17
N PRO A 55 -5.28 7.86 -2.17
CA PRO A 55 -5.44 8.71 -1.01
C PRO A 55 -5.46 10.17 -1.48
N PRO A 56 -6.27 11.04 -0.86
CA PRO A 56 -6.35 12.44 -1.25
C PRO A 56 -4.94 13.04 -1.27
N ALA A 57 -4.53 13.53 -2.44
CA ALA A 57 -3.27 14.22 -2.61
C ALA A 57 -3.37 15.56 -1.88
N ASN A 58 -2.86 15.64 -0.66
CA ASN A 58 -2.86 16.79 0.26
C ASN A 58 -4.19 17.09 0.98
N ALA A 59 -4.11 17.15 2.30
CA ALA A 59 -4.29 18.43 2.97
C ALA A 59 -2.90 19.00 3.25
#